data_AF-A0A9X3ZIK2-F1
#
_entry.id   AF-A0A9X3ZIK2-F1
#
_cell.length_a   1.000
_cell.length_b   1.000
_cell.length_c   1.000
_cell.angle_alpha   90.00
_cell.angle_beta   90.00
_cell.angle_gamma   90.00
#
_symmetry.space_group_name_H-M   'P 1'
#
loop_
_entity.id
_entity.type
_entity.pdbx_description
1 polymer ?
#
loop_
_entity_poly.entity_id
_entity_poly.type
_entity_poly.pdbx_seq_one_letter_code
_entity_poly.pdbx_strand_id
1 'polypeptide(L)'
;MSAIKSFSGRRARDSRGKPAINIDKAAAMDQVAGFVPVSDVSDQARQLERSGQWVKGKSFPDFRPTGPLPVTPDEIDGKVSPGFDGLGSQTQTVVEF
;
A
#
# COMPACT_ATOMS: atom_id res chain seq x y z
N MET A 1 -15.51 -5.71 -25.31
CA MET A 1 -16.14 -4.87 -24.28
C MET A 1 -15.91 -5.53 -22.93
N SER A 2 -14.88 -5.10 -22.19
CA SER A 2 -14.64 -5.61 -20.83
C SER A 2 -15.53 -4.82 -19.88
N ALA A 3 -16.45 -5.51 -19.22
CA ALA A 3 -17.37 -4.90 -18.27
C ALA A 3 -16.58 -4.38 -17.07
N ILE A 4 -16.46 -3.05 -16.95
CA ILE A 4 -16.17 -2.39 -15.69
C ILE A 4 -17.34 -2.76 -14.78
N LYS A 5 -17.14 -3.72 -13.86
CA LYS A 5 -18.11 -4.03 -12.81
C LYS A 5 -18.43 -2.73 -12.09
N SER A 6 -19.68 -2.31 -12.17
CA SER A 6 -20.17 -1.07 -11.58
C SER A 6 -19.93 -1.05 -10.07
N PHE A 7 -19.40 0.07 -9.61
CA PHE A 7 -18.97 0.40 -8.24
C PHE A 7 -20.12 0.42 -7.20
N SER A 8 -21.34 0.02 -7.54
CA SER A 8 -22.58 0.35 -6.82
C SER A 8 -22.87 -0.44 -5.53
N GLY A 9 -21.93 -1.24 -5.01
CA GLY A 9 -22.18 -2.15 -3.88
C GLY A 9 -21.24 -2.07 -2.69
N ARG A 10 -20.18 -1.25 -2.72
CA ARG A 10 -19.23 -1.17 -1.60
C ARG A 10 -19.83 -0.32 -0.47
N ARG A 11 -20.03 -0.91 0.71
CA ARG A 11 -20.25 -0.12 1.94
C ARG A 11 -19.03 0.78 2.09
N ALA A 12 -19.21 2.08 1.88
CA ALA A 12 -18.15 3.06 2.06
C ALA A 12 -17.72 3.04 3.53
N ARG A 13 -16.62 2.35 3.86
CA ARG A 13 -15.87 2.65 5.07
C ARG A 13 -15.18 4.01 4.83
N ASP A 14 -15.11 4.86 5.85
CA ASP A 14 -14.34 6.11 5.75
C ASP A 14 -12.93 5.77 5.26
N SER A 15 -12.50 6.42 4.18
CA SER A 15 -11.22 6.17 3.52
C SER A 15 -10.00 6.53 4.38
N ARG A 16 -10.20 7.09 5.57
CA ARG A 16 -9.13 7.60 6.44
C ARG A 16 -8.71 6.66 7.58
N GLY A 17 -9.29 5.46 7.65
CA GLY A 17 -9.07 4.56 8.78
C GLY A 17 -9.60 5.15 10.09
N LYS A 18 -9.35 4.49 11.20
CA LYS A 18 -9.73 4.97 12.54
C LYS A 18 -8.48 5.44 13.30
N PRO A 19 -8.49 6.62 13.94
CA PRO A 19 -7.39 7.04 14.80
C PRO A 19 -7.08 6.01 15.88
N ALA A 20 -5.81 5.64 15.98
CA ALA A 20 -5.37 4.42 16.67
C ALA A 20 -4.00 4.61 17.31
N ILE A 21 -3.87 4.35 18.62
CA ILE A 21 -2.60 4.29 19.34
C ILE A 21 -2.66 3.10 20.31
N ASN A 22 -1.58 2.32 20.43
CA ASN A 22 -1.46 1.18 21.34
C ASN A 22 -2.59 0.14 21.22
N ILE A 23 -2.90 -0.28 19.99
CA ILE A 23 -3.96 -1.26 19.72
C ILE A 23 -3.44 -2.68 19.91
N ASP A 24 -4.25 -3.51 20.56
CA ASP A 24 -3.98 -4.94 20.64
C ASP A 24 -3.84 -5.56 19.25
N LYS A 25 -2.86 -6.44 19.08
CA LYS A 25 -2.62 -7.13 17.80
C LYS A 25 -3.88 -7.80 17.24
N ALA A 26 -4.74 -8.33 18.13
CA ALA A 26 -6.00 -8.96 17.75
C ALA A 26 -7.04 -7.99 17.16
N ALA A 27 -6.99 -6.71 17.52
CA ALA A 27 -7.92 -5.66 17.07
C ALA A 27 -7.34 -4.76 15.95
N ALA A 28 -6.09 -4.99 15.53
CA ALA A 28 -5.40 -4.15 14.55
C ALA A 28 -6.13 -4.09 13.19
N MET A 29 -6.66 -5.23 12.72
CA MET A 29 -7.35 -5.32 11.43
C MET A 29 -8.67 -4.55 11.38
N ASP A 30 -9.31 -4.29 12.53
CA ASP A 30 -10.58 -3.56 12.60
C ASP A 30 -10.45 -2.05 12.39
N GLN A 31 -9.20 -1.56 12.40
CA GLN A 31 -8.88 -0.15 12.12
C GLN A 31 -8.57 0.11 10.65
N VAL A 32 -8.19 -0.93 9.90
CA VAL A 32 -7.76 -0.83 8.50
C VAL A 32 -8.95 -0.53 7.59
N ALA A 33 -8.91 0.58 6.87
CA ALA A 33 -9.93 0.91 5.87
C ALA A 33 -9.76 0.10 4.58
N GLY A 34 -8.52 -0.20 4.19
CA GLY A 34 -8.22 -0.99 3.00
C GLY A 34 -6.72 -1.23 2.77
N PHE A 35 -6.42 -1.82 1.63
CA PHE A 35 -5.08 -2.12 1.14
C PHE A 35 -4.89 -1.55 -0.26
N VAL A 36 -3.69 -1.09 -0.59
CA VAL A 36 -3.37 -0.60 -1.94
C VAL A 36 -1.95 -1.03 -2.32
N PRO A 37 -1.70 -1.41 -3.60
CA PRO A 37 -0.33 -1.63 -4.07
C PRO A 37 0.48 -0.35 -3.98
N VAL A 38 1.71 -0.45 -3.46
CA VAL A 38 2.66 0.67 -3.37
C VAL A 38 4.04 0.17 -3.76
N SER A 39 4.72 0.90 -4.64
CA SER A 39 6.16 0.69 -4.83
C SER A 39 6.94 1.60 -3.89
N ASP A 40 7.85 1.02 -3.09
CA ASP A 40 8.75 1.76 -2.19
C ASP A 40 10.13 1.91 -2.85
N VAL A 41 10.17 2.74 -3.91
CA VAL A 41 11.33 2.91 -4.78
C VAL A 41 12.49 3.52 -3.99
N SER A 42 13.70 3.03 -4.26
CA SER A 42 14.89 3.37 -3.48
C SER A 42 16.07 3.78 -4.37
N ASP A 43 16.68 4.91 -4.04
CA ASP A 43 18.02 5.27 -4.51
C ASP A 43 19.04 4.90 -3.44
N GLN A 44 19.73 3.78 -3.67
CA GLN A 44 20.68 3.20 -2.72
C GLN A 44 21.89 4.11 -2.46
N ALA A 45 22.41 4.78 -3.50
CA ALA A 45 23.56 5.67 -3.35
C ALA A 45 23.21 6.85 -2.44
N ARG A 46 22.01 7.42 -2.59
CA ARG A 46 21.56 8.51 -1.72
C ARG A 46 21.22 8.06 -0.30
N GLN A 47 20.79 6.82 -0.09
CA GLN A 47 20.59 6.25 1.25
C GLN A 47 21.93 6.11 1.99
N LEU A 48 22.94 5.55 1.34
CA LEU A 48 24.20 5.14 1.98
C LEU A 48 25.23 6.28 2.06
N GLU A 49 25.35 7.09 1.01
CA GLU A 49 26.50 7.98 0.82
C GLU A 49 26.22 9.43 1.27
N ARG A 50 24.95 9.79 1.51
CA ARG A 50 24.54 11.17 1.83
C ARG A 50 24.00 11.30 3.24
N SER A 51 24.84 10.99 4.23
CA SER A 51 24.59 11.14 5.68
C SER A 51 23.72 10.08 6.35
N GLY A 52 23.57 8.89 5.76
CA GLY A 52 22.96 7.71 6.40
C GLY A 52 21.46 7.80 6.70
N GLN A 53 20.77 8.85 6.23
CA GLN A 53 19.33 9.02 6.45
C GLN A 53 18.54 8.44 5.26
N TRP A 54 17.60 7.54 5.57
CA TRP A 54 16.85 6.78 4.56
C TRP A 54 15.91 7.66 3.72
N VAL A 55 15.36 8.74 4.31
CA VAL A 55 14.45 9.67 3.64
C VAL A 55 15.02 10.20 2.32
N LYS A 56 16.33 10.40 2.26
CA LYS A 56 17.02 11.00 1.13
C LYS A 56 17.01 10.14 -0.12
N GLY A 57 16.83 8.83 -0.01
CA GLY A 57 16.71 7.93 -1.16
C GLY A 57 15.32 7.35 -1.32
N LYS A 58 14.31 7.87 -0.61
CA LYS A 58 12.93 7.32 -0.58
C LYS A 58 11.84 8.34 -0.92
N SER A 59 12.16 9.63 -0.97
CA SER A 59 11.15 10.71 -1.03
C SER A 59 11.26 11.62 -2.25
N PHE A 60 11.90 11.16 -3.33
CA PHE A 60 11.90 11.90 -4.59
C PHE A 60 10.52 11.84 -5.26
N PRO A 61 10.21 12.78 -6.16
CA PRO A 61 9.06 12.66 -7.05
C PRO A 61 9.02 11.26 -7.69
N ASP A 62 7.82 10.68 -7.76
CA ASP A 62 7.54 9.36 -8.35
C ASP A 62 8.12 8.14 -7.62
N PHE A 63 8.71 8.29 -6.42
CA PHE A 63 9.27 7.14 -5.68
C PHE A 63 8.23 6.33 -4.91
N ARG A 64 6.99 6.82 -4.83
CA ARG A 64 5.88 6.16 -4.14
C ARG A 64 4.62 6.05 -5.02
N PRO A 65 4.69 5.40 -6.20
CA PRO A 65 3.50 5.16 -6.98
C PRO A 65 2.54 4.29 -6.17
N THR A 66 1.31 4.76 -6.04
CA THR A 66 0.25 4.17 -5.20
C THR A 66 -1.01 4.06 -6.04
N GLY A 67 -1.63 2.87 -6.08
CA GLY A 67 -2.87 2.66 -6.84
C GLY A 67 -2.84 1.39 -7.71
N PRO A 68 -3.82 1.21 -8.62
CA PRO A 68 -4.78 2.21 -9.11
C PRO A 68 -5.99 2.46 -8.19
N LEU A 69 -6.35 1.51 -7.32
CA LEU A 69 -7.51 1.59 -6.43
C LEU A 69 -7.23 0.83 -5.12
N PRO A 70 -7.79 1.26 -3.98
CA PRO A 70 -7.78 0.49 -2.76
C PRO A 70 -8.79 -0.67 -2.80
N VAL A 71 -8.48 -1.73 -2.07
CA VAL A 71 -9.33 -2.92 -1.85
C VAL A 71 -9.61 -3.09 -0.36
N THR A 72 -10.78 -3.60 0.01
CA THR A 72 -11.16 -3.77 1.43
C THR A 72 -10.55 -5.06 2.01
N PRO A 73 -10.43 -5.18 3.34
CA PRO A 73 -9.90 -6.39 3.96
C PRO A 73 -10.70 -7.66 3.65
N ASP A 74 -12.00 -7.52 3.42
CA ASP A 74 -12.89 -8.62 3.01
C ASP A 74 -12.67 -9.09 1.56
N GLU A 75 -11.98 -8.31 0.73
CA GLU A 75 -11.67 -8.64 -0.67
C GLU A 75 -10.34 -9.42 -0.83
N ILE A 76 -9.53 -9.55 0.22
CA ILE A 76 -8.22 -10.24 0.20
C ILE A 76 -8.25 -11.45 1.15
N ASP A 77 -7.77 -12.61 0.69
CA ASP A 77 -7.70 -13.87 1.47
C ASP A 77 -6.49 -13.94 2.44
N GLY A 78 -5.84 -12.81 2.71
CA GLY A 78 -4.59 -12.72 3.48
C GLY A 78 -3.34 -13.19 2.73
N LYS A 79 -3.44 -13.64 1.47
CA LYS A 79 -2.28 -14.01 0.66
C LYS A 79 -2.00 -12.91 -0.35
N VAL A 80 -1.05 -12.05 -0.02
CA VAL A 80 -0.47 -11.10 -0.98
C VAL A 80 0.82 -11.70 -1.51
N SER A 81 0.80 -12.16 -2.76
CA SER A 81 2.03 -12.47 -3.49
C SER A 81 2.60 -11.19 -4.10
N PRO A 82 3.91 -10.94 -4.04
CA PRO A 82 4.53 -9.89 -4.83
C PRO A 82 4.16 -10.09 -6.30
N GLY A 83 3.54 -9.08 -6.90
CA GLY A 83 3.35 -9.08 -8.35
C GLY A 83 4.72 -8.94 -9.00
N PHE A 84 5.08 -9.88 -9.88
CA PHE A 84 6.25 -9.75 -10.74
C PHE A 84 5.77 -9.28 -12.09
N ASP A 85 6.20 -8.10 -12.51
CA ASP A 85 5.82 -7.47 -13.78
C ASP A 85 6.52 -8.11 -15.00
N GLY A 86 7.30 -9.17 -14.79
CA GLY A 86 8.11 -9.81 -15.82
C GLY A 86 9.40 -9.04 -16.15
N LEU A 87 9.64 -7.88 -15.53
CA LEU A 87 10.79 -7.01 -15.74
C LEU A 87 11.79 -7.03 -14.58
N GLY A 88 11.53 -7.82 -13.53
CA GLY A 88 12.43 -7.91 -12.36
C GLY A 88 11.98 -7.09 -11.16
N SER A 89 10.91 -6.30 -11.26
CA SER A 89 10.46 -5.45 -10.17
C SER A 89 9.46 -6.19 -9.27
N GLN A 90 9.66 -6.10 -7.95
CA GLN A 90 8.73 -6.63 -6.96
C GLN A 90 7.93 -5.46 -6.38
N THR A 91 6.62 -5.50 -6.50
CA THR A 91 5.73 -4.55 -5.83
C THR A 91 5.17 -5.19 -4.56
N GLN A 92 5.25 -4.49 -3.44
CA GLN A 92 4.65 -4.92 -2.17
C GLN A 92 3.32 -4.18 -1.95
N THR A 93 2.33 -4.84 -1.37
CA THR A 93 1.11 -4.16 -0.93
C THR A 93 1.37 -3.58 0.46
N VAL A 94 1.36 -2.26 0.58
CA VAL A 94 1.50 -1.58 1.86
C VAL A 94 0.10 -1.22 2.37
N VAL A 95 -0.10 -1.43 3.66
CA VAL A 95 -1.33 -1.07 4.38
C VAL A 95 -1.35 0.44 4.56
N GLU A 96 -2.39 1.12 4.11
CA GLU A 96 -2.66 2.50 4.52
C GLU A 96 -4.14 2.65 4.88
N PHE A 97 -4.40 3.64 5.76
CA PHE A 97 -5.67 4.07 6.35
C PHE A 97 -6.08 3.29 7.60
#